data_AF-A0A8D8C7U3-F1
#
_entry.id   AF-A0A8D8C7U3-F1
#
_cell.length_a   1.000
_cell.length_b   1.000
_cell.length_c   1.000
_cell.angle_alpha   90.00
_cell.angle_beta   90.00
_cell.angle_gamma   90.00
#
_symmetry.space_group_name_H-M   'P 1'
#
loop_
_entity.id
_entity.type
_entity.pdbx_description
1 polymer ?
#
loop_
_entity_poly.entity_id
_entity_poly.type
_entity_poly.pdbx_seq_one_letter_code
_entity_poly.pdbx_strand_id
1 'polypeptide(L)'
;PDNFDLREDMLLKNLDPKLVRSLNGCRATDEILRLVPNIDNFRLAKSELSFEHGIYSNSLGYVGGVSWAMLMARTCQLPNVVAATQVHKFFMVFSRWKWPQSVFLKRPDT
;
A
#
# COMPACT_ATOMS: atom_id res chain seq x y z
N PRO A 1 13.12 -11.59 21.67
CA PRO A 1 11.69 -11.76 21.98
C PRO A 1 10.89 -11.86 20.67
N ASP A 2 10.25 -13.01 20.43
CA ASP A 2 9.76 -13.39 19.10
C ASP A 2 8.47 -12.66 18.66
N ASN A 3 7.94 -11.77 19.50
CA ASN A 3 6.77 -10.92 19.22
C ASN A 3 7.11 -9.42 19.39
N PHE A 4 8.19 -8.96 18.75
CA PHE A 4 8.52 -7.53 18.75
C PHE A 4 7.69 -6.81 17.67
N ASP A 5 6.68 -6.06 18.11
CA ASP A 5 5.77 -5.36 17.23
C ASP A 5 6.28 -3.95 16.89
N LEU A 6 6.78 -3.77 15.66
CA LEU A 6 7.34 -2.50 15.19
C LEU A 6 6.30 -1.37 15.01
N ARG A 7 5.01 -1.64 15.22
CA ARG A 7 3.91 -0.70 14.98
C ARG A 7 3.78 0.37 16.06
N GLU A 8 4.26 0.12 17.28
CA GLU A 8 4.11 1.08 18.36
C GLU A 8 4.86 2.39 18.03
N ASP A 9 4.12 3.50 17.96
CA ASP A 9 4.72 4.82 17.70
C ASP A 9 5.69 5.26 18.80
N MET A 10 5.54 4.67 20.00
CA MET A 10 6.49 4.87 21.10
C MET A 10 7.89 4.34 20.76
N LEU A 11 8.01 3.33 19.90
CA LEU A 11 9.31 2.81 19.44
C LEU A 11 10.06 3.80 18.55
N LEU A 12 9.36 4.77 17.96
CA LEU A 12 9.97 5.82 17.14
C LEU A 12 10.44 7.02 17.96
N LYS A 13 10.03 7.12 19.23
CA LYS A 13 10.43 8.23 20.10
C LYS A 13 11.94 8.15 20.37
N ASN A 14 12.64 9.25 20.12
CA ASN A 14 14.08 9.41 20.33
C ASN A 14 14.99 8.57 19.39
N LEU A 15 14.46 8.00 18.31
CA LEU A 15 15.29 7.36 17.28
C LEU A 15 15.87 8.39 16.30
N ASP A 16 17.07 8.11 15.79
CA ASP A 16 17.65 8.85 14.67
C ASP A 16 16.68 8.82 13.47
N PRO A 17 16.39 9.97 12.82
CA PRO A 17 15.61 10.04 11.58
C PRO A 17 15.97 8.99 10.51
N LYS A 18 17.25 8.58 10.43
CA LYS A 18 17.68 7.50 9.51
C LYS A 18 17.07 6.14 9.88
N LEU A 19 17.06 5.80 11.17
CA LEU A 19 16.47 4.56 11.66
C LEU A 19 14.95 4.56 11.49
N VAL A 20 14.29 5.71 11.75
CA VAL A 20 12.86 5.88 11.50
C VAL A 20 12.53 5.60 10.02
N ARG A 21 13.31 6.14 9.08
CA ARG A 21 13.11 5.88 7.64
C ARG A 21 13.29 4.41 7.28
N SER A 22 14.27 3.72 7.87
CA SER A 22 14.48 2.28 7.65
C SER A 22 13.33 1.43 8.19
N LEU A 23 12.77 1.79 9.35
CA LEU A 23 11.64 1.08 9.96
C LEU A 23 10.32 1.31 9.22
N ASN A 24 10.14 2.49 8.61
CA ASN A 24 8.90 2.83 7.90
C ASN A 24 8.59 1.88 6.73
N GLY A 25 9.61 1.33 6.07
CA GLY A 25 9.40 0.37 4.98
C GLY A 25 8.72 -0.92 5.47
N CYS A 26 9.19 -1.47 6.60
CA CYS A 26 8.59 -2.66 7.21
C CYS A 26 7.20 -2.34 7.75
N ARG A 27 7.09 -1.26 8.54
CA ARG A 27 5.82 -0.82 9.15
C ARG A 27 4.73 -0.56 8.12
N ALA A 28 5.06 0.10 6.99
CA ALA A 28 4.11 0.36 5.92
C ALA A 28 3.64 -0.94 5.24
N THR A 29 4.56 -1.88 5.01
CA THR A 29 4.21 -3.19 4.42
C THR A 29 3.29 -3.98 5.32
N ASP A 30 3.61 -4.05 6.63
CA ASP A 30 2.82 -4.77 7.62
C ASP A 30 1.41 -4.18 7.77
N GLU A 31 1.30 -2.84 7.81
CA GLU A 31 0.01 -2.16 7.86
C GLU A 31 -0.83 -2.40 6.59
N ILE A 32 -0.21 -2.38 5.41
CA ILE A 32 -0.91 -2.69 4.14
C ILE A 32 -1.49 -4.12 4.21
N LEU A 33 -0.68 -5.11 4.59
CA LEU A 33 -1.11 -6.50 4.65
C LEU A 33 -2.26 -6.71 5.66
N ARG A 34 -2.25 -5.98 6.77
CA ARG A 34 -3.31 -6.03 7.79
C ARG A 34 -4.61 -5.39 7.32
N LEU A 35 -4.54 -4.35 6.50
CA LEU A 35 -5.70 -3.58 6.03
C LEU A 35 -6.41 -4.19 4.83
N VAL A 36 -5.84 -5.23 4.24
CA VAL A 36 -6.40 -5.95 3.09
C VAL A 36 -7.24 -7.14 3.60
N PRO A 37 -8.47 -7.33 3.08
CA PRO A 37 -9.34 -8.42 3.54
C PRO A 37 -8.88 -9.82 3.11
N ASN A 38 -8.13 -9.94 2.01
CA ASN A 38 -7.57 -11.19 1.52
C ASN A 38 -6.16 -10.95 0.93
N ILE A 39 -5.15 -11.44 1.64
CA ILE A 39 -3.74 -11.21 1.33
C ILE A 39 -3.31 -11.92 0.03
N ASP A 40 -3.81 -13.14 -0.22
CA ASP A 40 -3.44 -13.92 -1.40
C ASP A 40 -3.94 -13.25 -2.68
N ASN A 41 -5.20 -12.80 -2.67
CA ASN A 41 -5.76 -12.05 -3.79
C ASN A 41 -4.97 -10.75 -4.05
N PHE A 42 -4.62 -10.03 -2.98
CA PHE A 42 -3.81 -8.81 -3.10
C PHE A 42 -2.43 -9.08 -3.70
N ARG A 43 -1.75 -10.16 -3.29
CA ARG A 43 -0.45 -10.55 -3.85
C ARG A 43 -0.56 -10.88 -5.33
N LEU A 44 -1.57 -11.64 -5.73
CA LEU A 44 -1.83 -11.99 -7.13
C LEU A 44 -2.08 -10.73 -7.97
N ALA A 45 -3.01 -9.87 -7.55
CA ALA A 45 -3.34 -8.66 -8.30
C ALA A 45 -2.17 -7.65 -8.36
N LYS A 46 -1.41 -7.50 -7.27
CA LYS A 46 -0.19 -6.68 -7.27
C LYS A 46 0.83 -7.22 -8.27
N SER A 47 1.04 -8.55 -8.28
CA SER A 47 1.99 -9.16 -9.20
C SER A 47 1.59 -8.90 -10.64
N GLU A 48 0.31 -9.06 -10.98
CA GLU A 48 -0.23 -8.82 -12.31
C GLU A 48 -0.07 -7.36 -12.78
N LEU A 49 -0.29 -6.39 -11.87
CA LEU A 49 -0.06 -4.97 -12.16
C LEU A 49 1.42 -4.61 -12.35
N SER A 50 2.32 -5.36 -11.71
CA SER A 50 3.76 -5.07 -11.71
C SER A 50 4.44 -5.40 -13.03
N PHE A 51 3.79 -6.14 -13.95
CA PHE A 51 4.53 -6.79 -15.02
C PHE A 51 5.06 -5.84 -16.10
N GLU A 52 4.30 -4.98 -16.77
CA GLU A 52 4.88 -4.31 -17.96
C GLU A 52 4.17 -3.01 -18.34
N HIS A 53 4.54 -1.87 -17.75
CA HIS A 53 3.94 -0.59 -18.19
C HIS A 53 4.88 0.61 -18.27
N GLY A 54 6.19 0.48 -18.01
CA GLY A 54 7.15 1.60 -18.10
C GLY A 54 6.92 2.77 -17.12
N ILE A 55 5.87 2.71 -16.31
CA ILE A 55 5.44 3.70 -15.31
C ILE A 55 5.91 3.35 -13.90
N TYR A 56 6.96 2.53 -13.77
CA TYR A 56 7.50 2.08 -12.50
C TYR A 56 8.86 2.74 -12.26
N SER A 57 8.88 3.90 -11.61
CA SER A 57 10.12 4.51 -11.13
C SER A 57 9.84 5.71 -10.24
N ASN A 58 10.07 5.55 -8.93
CA ASN A 58 9.99 6.67 -7.99
C ASN A 58 11.03 7.75 -8.31
N SER A 59 12.22 7.35 -8.78
CA SER A 59 13.31 8.27 -9.13
C SER A 59 13.01 9.15 -10.34
N LEU A 60 12.16 8.67 -11.26
CA LEU A 60 11.71 9.43 -12.43
C LEU A 60 10.39 10.17 -12.19
N GLY A 61 9.87 10.16 -10.95
CA GLY A 61 8.59 10.81 -10.59
C GLY A 61 7.34 9.98 -10.89
N TYR A 62 7.50 8.72 -11.33
CA TYR A 62 6.40 7.77 -11.49
C TYR A 62 6.11 7.01 -10.18
N VAL A 63 5.07 6.18 -10.21
CA VAL A 63 4.58 5.45 -9.04
C VAL A 63 5.58 4.37 -8.61
N GLY A 64 6.11 4.47 -7.39
CA GLY A 64 7.00 3.47 -6.80
C GLY A 64 6.25 2.24 -6.26
N GLY A 65 7.00 1.21 -5.85
CA GLY A 65 6.43 -0.08 -5.42
C GLY A 65 5.47 -0.02 -4.23
N VAL A 66 5.78 0.81 -3.22
CA VAL A 66 4.90 1.01 -2.07
C VAL A 66 3.63 1.75 -2.49
N SER A 67 3.75 2.74 -3.37
CA SER A 67 2.60 3.49 -3.89
C SER A 67 1.66 2.58 -4.68
N TRP A 68 2.18 1.71 -5.55
CA TRP A 68 1.37 0.68 -6.23
C TRP A 68 0.67 -0.25 -5.24
N ALA A 69 1.39 -0.71 -4.22
CA ALA A 69 0.81 -1.54 -3.17
C ALA A 69 -0.32 -0.83 -2.41
N MET A 70 -0.18 0.46 -2.11
CA MET A 70 -1.23 1.26 -1.47
C MET A 70 -2.47 1.41 -2.36
N LEU A 71 -2.30 1.72 -3.65
CA LEU A 71 -3.42 1.86 -4.57
C LEU A 71 -4.17 0.53 -4.74
N MET A 72 -3.44 -0.58 -4.86
CA MET A 72 -4.03 -1.91 -4.95
C MET A 72 -4.75 -2.31 -3.65
N ALA A 73 -4.14 -2.06 -2.49
CA ALA A 73 -4.76 -2.32 -1.20
C ALA A 73 -6.07 -1.55 -1.02
N ARG A 74 -6.12 -0.29 -1.47
CA ARG A 74 -7.35 0.50 -1.45
C ARG A 74 -8.45 -0.12 -2.32
N THR A 75 -8.08 -0.68 -3.46
CA THR A 75 -9.02 -1.39 -4.34
C THR A 75 -9.54 -2.66 -3.68
N CYS A 76 -8.68 -3.41 -2.98
CA CYS A 76 -9.09 -4.60 -2.23
C CYS A 76 -10.05 -4.29 -1.07
N GLN A 77 -10.03 -3.08 -0.51
CA GLN A 77 -10.96 -2.65 0.54
C GLN A 77 -12.38 -2.34 0.03
N LEU A 78 -12.59 -2.25 -1.29
CA LEU A 78 -13.91 -2.00 -1.84
C LEU A 78 -14.80 -3.25 -1.69
N PRO A 79 -16.12 -3.07 -1.47
CA PRO A 79 -17.04 -4.19 -1.36
C PRO A 79 -17.15 -4.95 -2.69
N ASN A 80 -17.37 -6.26 -2.62
CA ASN A 80 -17.67 -7.15 -3.75
C ASN A 80 -16.55 -7.26 -4.81
N VAL A 81 -15.29 -7.15 -4.40
CA VAL A 81 -14.15 -7.32 -5.32
C VAL A 81 -13.65 -8.77 -5.28
N VAL A 82 -13.89 -9.51 -6.36
CA VAL A 82 -13.35 -10.87 -6.55
C VAL A 82 -11.96 -10.76 -7.20
N ALA A 83 -11.05 -11.70 -6.88
CA ALA A 83 -9.68 -11.74 -7.38
C ALA A 83 -9.57 -11.46 -8.89
N ALA A 84 -10.37 -12.14 -9.71
CA ALA A 84 -10.38 -11.98 -11.18
C ALA A 84 -10.77 -10.57 -11.67
N THR A 85 -11.44 -9.77 -10.84
CA THR A 85 -11.89 -8.42 -11.18
C THR A 85 -11.07 -7.32 -10.50
N GLN A 86 -10.08 -7.68 -9.68
CA GLN A 86 -9.31 -6.72 -8.89
C GLN A 86 -8.56 -5.71 -9.76
N VAL A 87 -7.86 -6.21 -10.78
CA VAL A 87 -7.10 -5.37 -11.72
C VAL A 87 -8.03 -4.46 -12.54
N HIS A 88 -9.17 -4.98 -13.01
CA HIS A 88 -10.14 -4.18 -13.74
C HIS A 88 -10.73 -3.05 -12.86
N LYS A 89 -11.14 -3.39 -11.64
CA LYS A 89 -11.69 -2.40 -10.69
C LYS A 89 -10.65 -1.37 -10.28
N PHE A 90 -9.38 -1.75 -10.17
CA PHE A 90 -8.27 -0.83 -9.91
C PHE A 90 -8.25 0.29 -10.96
N PHE A 91 -8.21 -0.06 -12.25
CA PHE A 91 -8.18 0.93 -13.32
C PHE A 91 -9.46 1.77 -13.38
N MET A 92 -10.62 1.16 -13.14
CA MET A 92 -11.90 1.87 -13.10
C MET A 92 -11.95 2.93 -11.99
N VAL A 93 -11.41 2.60 -10.80
CA VAL A 93 -11.41 3.52 -9.64
C VAL A 93 -10.41 4.66 -9.88
N PHE A 94 -9.18 4.34 -10.26
CA PHE A 94 -8.13 5.36 -10.35
C PHE A 94 -8.18 6.20 -11.63
N SER A 95 -8.85 5.74 -12.70
CA SER A 95 -9.18 6.57 -13.86
C SER A 95 -10.23 7.65 -13.56
N ARG A 96 -11.13 7.40 -12.60
CA ARG A 96 -12.19 8.33 -12.19
C ARG A 96 -11.86 9.07 -10.88
N TRP A 97 -10.67 8.84 -10.35
CA TRP A 97 -10.26 9.44 -9.09
C TRP A 97 -10.08 10.96 -9.26
N LYS A 98 -10.59 11.72 -8.30
CA LYS A 98 -10.54 13.19 -8.30
C LYS A 98 -9.19 13.67 -7.78
N TRP A 99 -8.12 13.44 -8.54
CA TRP A 99 -6.81 14.01 -8.22
C TRP A 99 -6.92 15.55 -8.07
N PRO A 100 -6.25 16.18 -7.08
CA PRO A 100 -5.17 15.67 -6.23
C PRO A 100 -5.65 15.05 -4.89
N GLN A 101 -6.91 14.64 -4.77
CA GLN A 101 -7.41 14.02 -3.53
C GLN A 101 -6.53 12.83 -3.10
N SER A 102 -6.12 12.80 -1.83
CA SER A 102 -5.24 11.77 -1.29
C SER A 102 -5.95 10.42 -1.15
N VAL A 103 -5.18 9.34 -1.35
CA VAL A 103 -5.65 7.96 -1.16
C VAL A 103 -5.28 7.50 0.24
N PHE A 104 -6.29 7.22 1.06
CA PHE A 104 -6.12 6.73 2.44
C PHE A 104 -6.53 5.26 2.57
N LEU A 105 -5.71 4.45 3.24
CA LEU A 105 -6.03 3.05 3.59
C LEU A 105 -6.72 2.90 4.94
N LYS A 106 -6.46 3.84 5.85
CA LYS A 106 -7.11 3.99 7.15
C LYS A 106 -7.31 5.47 7.43
N ARG A 107 -8.24 5.80 8.33
CA ARG A 107 -8.36 7.18 8.81
C ARG A 107 -7.06 7.54 9.55
N PRO A 108 -6.43 8.68 9.26
CA PRO A 108 -5.35 9.16 10.10
C PRO A 108 -5.90 9.40 11.50
N ASP A 109 -5.20 8.89 12.50
CA ASP A 109 -5.50 9.20 13.90
C ASP A 109 -5.33 10.71 14.11
N THR A 110 -6.32 11.35 14.74
CA THR A 110 -6.39 12.80 14.94
C THR A 110 -5.56 13.22 16.14
#